data_AF-A0A7Y3MP95-F1
#
_entry.id   AF-A0A7Y3MP95-F1
#
_cell.length_a   1.000
_cell.length_b   1.000
_cell.length_c   1.000
_cell.angle_alpha   90.00
_cell.angle_beta   90.00
_cell.angle_gamma   90.00
#
_symmetry.space_group_name_H-M   'P 1'
#
loop_
_entity.id
_entity.type
_entity.pdbx_description
1 polymer ?
#
loop_
_entity_poly.entity_id
_entity_poly.type
_entity_poly.pdbx_seq_one_letter_code
_entity_poly.pdbx_strand_id
1 'polypeptide(L)' 'MAKKGNRIQVILECTEHKESGMAGTSRYITTKNKKNTPDRLEIKKFNPILKRMTVHKEIK' A
#
# COMPACT_ATOMS: atom_id res chain seq x y z
N MET A 1 -11.86 -8.20 23.43
CA MET A 1 -11.38 -7.39 22.29
C MET A 1 -12.45 -7.38 21.22
N ALA A 2 -12.92 -6.21 20.77
CA ALA A 2 -13.94 -6.15 19.72
C ALA A 2 -13.42 -6.81 18.43
N LYS A 3 -14.19 -7.73 17.84
CA LYS A 3 -13.85 -8.31 16.53
C LYS A 3 -13.65 -7.15 15.55
N LYS A 4 -12.44 -7.01 15.00
CA LYS A 4 -12.22 -6.26 13.76
C LYS A 4 -13.14 -6.94 12.75
N GLY A 5 -14.26 -6.31 12.39
CA GLY A 5 -15.27 -6.89 11.50
C GLY A 5 -14.72 -7.10 10.09
N ASN A 6 -15.30 -6.46 9.08
CA ASN A 6 -14.84 -6.63 7.69
C ASN A 6 -13.57 -5.83 7.34
N ARG A 7 -12.82 -5.34 8.36
CA ARG A 7 -11.57 -4.59 8.17
C ARG A 7 -10.39 -5.55 8.15
N ILE A 8 -9.74 -5.65 7.00
CA ILE A 8 -8.53 -6.45 6.79
C ILE A 8 -7.31 -5.52 6.74
N GLN A 9 -6.17 -6.03 7.18
CA GLN A 9 -4.88 -5.36 7.00
C GLN A 9 -4.38 -5.65 5.59
N VAL A 10 -3.96 -4.60 4.88
CA VAL A 10 -3.42 -4.68 3.53
C VAL A 10 -2.07 -3.98 3.47
N ILE A 11 -1.24 -4.44 2.54
CA ILE A 11 0.09 -3.88 2.31
C ILE A 11 0.09 -3.18 0.95
N LEU A 12 0.42 -1.88 0.96
CA LEU A 12 0.64 -1.10 -0.26
C LEU A 12 2.13 -1.04 -0.55
N GLU A 13 2.52 -1.38 -1.77
CA GLU A 13 3.90 -1.34 -2.25
C GLU A 13 4.05 -0.34 -3.40
N CYS A 14 5.15 0.41 -3.41
CA CYS A 14 5.46 1.34 -4.48
C CYS A 14 5.71 0.59 -5.81
N THR A 15 4.95 0.95 -6.84
CA THR A 15 5.09 0.39 -8.19
C THR A 15 6.35 0.87 -8.90
N GLU A 16 6.60 2.18 -8.83
CA GLU A 16 7.73 2.86 -9.47
C GLU A 16 9.10 2.50 -8.87
N HIS A 17 9.13 1.79 -7.74
CA HIS A 17 10.39 1.51 -7.04
C HIS A 17 11.16 0.37 -7.68
N LYS A 18 10.46 -0.66 -8.21
CA LYS A 18 11.11 -1.79 -8.90
C LYS A 18 11.92 -1.36 -10.13
N GLU A 19 11.46 -0.31 -10.81
CA GLU A 19 12.12 0.22 -12.01
C GLU A 19 13.27 1.19 -11.69
N SER A 20 13.36 1.68 -10.45
CA SER A 20 14.34 2.70 -10.06
C SER A 20 15.76 2.17 -9.82
N GLY A 21 15.94 0.85 -9.76
CA GLY A 21 17.25 0.21 -9.48
C GLY A 21 17.83 0.50 -8.09
N MET A 22 17.09 1.20 -7.22
CA MET A 22 17.54 1.50 -5.86
C MET A 22 17.26 0.34 -4.90
N ALA A 23 18.16 0.15 -3.94
CA ALA A 23 17.99 -0.83 -2.88
C ALA A 23 16.86 -0.42 -1.92
N GLY A 24 15.93 -1.34 -1.69
CA GLY A 24 14.82 -1.15 -0.77
C GLY A 24 13.46 -1.31 -1.44
N THR A 25 12.40 -1.16 -0.64
CA THR A 25 11.02 -1.10 -1.16
C THR A 25 10.16 -0.31 -0.20
N SER A 26 9.51 0.74 -0.70
CA SER A 26 8.56 1.50 0.12
C SER A 26 7.26 0.72 0.28
N ARG A 27 6.94 0.37 1.53
CA ARG A 27 5.73 -0.37 1.90
C ARG A 27 4.97 0.36 2.99
N TYR A 28 3.65 0.40 2.84
CA TYR A 28 2.71 0.95 3.82
C TYR A 28 1.74 -0.12 4.28
N ILE A 29 1.57 -0.20 5.60
CA ILE A 29 0.57 -1.07 6.21
C ILE A 29 -0.66 -0.20 6.49
N THR A 30 -1.80 -0.58 5.93
CA THR A 30 -3.08 0.08 6.21
C THR A 30 -4.17 -0.96 6.42
N THR A 31 -5.36 -0.51 6.78
CA THR A 31 -6.54 -1.37 6.89
C THR A 31 -7.58 -0.93 5.87
N LYS A 32 -8.14 -1.87 5.12
CA LYS A 32 -9.28 -1.61 4.23
C LYS A 32 -10.51 -2.39 4.69
N ASN A 33 -11.69 -1.86 4.39
CA ASN A 33 -12.93 -2.59 4.59
C ASN A 33 -13.26 -3.37 3.32
N LYS A 34 -13.16 -4.70 3.38
CA LYS A 34 -13.37 -5.59 2.22
C LYS A 34 -14.78 -5.49 1.62
N LYS A 35 -15.78 -5.06 2.42
CA LYS A 35 -17.16 -4.89 1.95
C LYS A 35 -17.37 -3.62 1.13
N ASN A 36 -16.73 -2.52 1.54
CA ASN A 36 -16.90 -1.22 0.89
C ASN A 36 -15.92 -1.03 -0.27
N THR A 37 -14.75 -1.67 -0.19
CA THR A 37 -13.69 -1.55 -1.20
C THR A 37 -13.15 -2.96 -1.49
N PRO A 38 -13.85 -3.73 -2.33
CA PRO A 38 -13.44 -5.09 -2.69
C PRO A 38 -12.20 -5.09 -3.60
N ASP A 39 -12.06 -4.08 -4.45
CA ASP A 39 -10.97 -3.96 -5.40
C ASP A 39 -9.61 -3.67 -4.73
N ARG A 40 -8.53 -3.85 -5.50
CA ARG A 40 -7.17 -3.53 -5.05
C ARG A 40 -7.01 -2.03 -4.87
N LEU A 41 -6.51 -1.63 -3.72
CA LEU A 41 -6.27 -0.23 -3.41
C LEU A 41 -5.07 0.31 -4.20
N GLU A 42 -5.24 1.48 -4.83
CA GLU A 42 -4.17 2.24 -5.47
C GLU A 42 -4.19 3.66 -4.92
N ILE A 43 -3.11 4.06 -4.23
CA ILE A 43 -3.03 5.38 -3.58
C ILE A 43 -1.65 5.99 -3.82
N LYS A 44 -1.63 7.30 -4.09
CA LYS A 44 -0.39 8.08 -4.08
C LYS A 44 0.08 8.30 -2.65
N LYS A 45 1.27 7.78 -2.34
CA LYS A 45 1.95 7.96 -1.05
C LYS A 45 3.36 8.47 -1.31
N PHE A 46 3.89 9.18 -0.33
CA PHE A 46 5.28 9.61 -0.37
C PHE A 46 6.19 8.38 -0.31
N ASN A 47 7.15 8.26 -1.22
CA ASN A 47 8.18 7.23 -1.12
C ASN A 47 9.43 7.86 -0.48
N PRO A 48 9.87 7.40 0.71
CA PRO A 48 11.03 7.97 1.40
C PRO A 48 12.36 7.72 0.68
N ILE A 49 12.43 6.70 -0.19
CA ILE A 49 13.65 6.35 -0.93
C ILE A 49 13.78 7.26 -2.17
N LEU A 50 12.70 7.43 -2.93
CA LEU A 50 12.66 8.33 -4.10
C LEU A 50 12.44 9.80 -3.72
N LYS A 51 12.11 10.09 -2.46
CA LYS A 51 11.78 11.42 -1.91
C LYS A 51 10.70 12.17 -2.70
N ARG A 52 9.75 11.45 -3.30
CA ARG A 52 8.62 12.00 -4.08
C ARG A 52 7.35 11.20 -3.86
N MET A 53 6.20 11.79 -4.21
CA MET A 53 4.92 11.07 -4.25
C MET A 53 4.94 10.06 -5.38
N THR A 54 4.66 8.79 -5.07
CA THR A 54 4.60 7.70 -6.05
C THR A 54 3.34 6.86 -5.86
N VAL A 55 2.98 6.11 -6.88
CA VAL A 55 1.81 5.23 -6.86
C VAL A 55 2.13 3.94 -6.10
N HIS A 56 1.35 3.68 -5.04
CA HIS A 56 1.43 2.45 -4.27
C HIS A 56 0.20 1.58 -4.49
N LYS A 57 0.41 0.30 -4.84
CA LYS A 57 -0.63 -0.68 -5.10
C LYS A 57 -0.68 -1.75 -4.02
N GLU A 58 -1.88 -2.20 -3.72
CA GLU A 58 -2.12 -3.32 -2.80
C GLU A 58 -1.55 -4.64 -3.36
N ILE A 59 -0.71 -5.31 -2.57
CA ILE A 59 -0.12 -6.61 -2.93
C ILE A 59 -0.90 -7.76 -2.32
N LYS A 60 -1.27 -7.64 -1.04
CA LYS A 60 -1.80 -8.72 -0.21
C LYS A 60 -3.07 -8.28 0.51
#